data_AF-A0AB34C661-F1
#
_entry.id   AF-A0AB34C661-F1
#
_cell.length_a   1.000
_cell.length_b   1.000
_cell.length_c   1.000
_cell.angle_alpha   90.00
_cell.angle_beta   90.00
_cell.angle_gamma   90.00
#
_symmetry.space_group_name_H-M   'P 1'
#
loop_
_entity.id
_entity.type
_entity.pdbx_description
1 polymer ?
#
loop_
_entity_poly.entity_id
_entity_poly.type
_entity_poly.pdbx_seq_one_letter_code
_entity_poly.pdbx_strand_id
1 'polypeptide(L)'
;MSFDPFGDFETAGYLRNHQRLKDPVEVKESEHFVFELSIEEALSHLARKRRPDYKAILKVHKILFGGFYPWAGKDRNELVPHLAIFKGAYNDPHSTIFERPDFIKRSVDYALKLAADKKKFQERPGEVMGQLAFAHPFLDGNGRTLLLVFMELCYRARFAINWSRTNKDDYLRALSDEIRAPFQGHLDNYLKPFVTAITSRDEWPQMIGGIRGLDGLDKEDITYESLDNPEVQQLYKTYRAQLQDAPAVPGADD
;
A
#
# COMPACT_ATOMS: atom_id res chain seq x y z
N MET A 1 -10.34 -1.45 22.15
CA MET A 1 -11.43 -0.75 21.45
C MET A 1 -11.24 -0.98 19.97
N SER A 2 -12.31 -1.21 19.21
CA SER A 2 -12.24 -1.26 17.75
C SER A 2 -11.87 0.12 17.22
N PHE A 3 -11.06 0.20 16.17
CA PHE A 3 -10.73 1.47 15.53
C PHE A 3 -12.00 2.07 14.90
N ASP A 4 -12.42 3.24 15.37
CA ASP A 4 -13.61 3.96 14.89
C ASP A 4 -13.26 5.42 14.52
N PRO A 5 -12.64 5.63 13.35
CA PRO A 5 -12.22 6.95 12.90
C PRO A 5 -13.38 7.93 12.66
N PHE A 6 -14.60 7.41 12.49
CA PHE A 6 -15.77 8.20 12.13
C PHE A 6 -16.68 8.48 13.32
N GLY A 7 -16.46 7.80 14.46
CA GLY A 7 -17.29 7.91 15.66
C GLY A 7 -18.70 7.37 15.45
N ASP A 8 -18.91 6.52 14.45
CA ASP A 8 -20.22 6.04 14.02
C ASP A 8 -20.35 4.51 13.99
N PHE A 9 -19.41 3.79 14.60
CA PHE A 9 -19.35 2.32 14.63
C PHE A 9 -20.69 1.68 14.99
N GLU A 10 -21.40 2.21 15.98
CA GLU A 10 -22.67 1.65 16.42
C GLU A 10 -23.77 1.71 15.36
N THR A 11 -23.73 2.71 14.48
CA THR A 11 -24.76 2.95 13.46
C THR A 11 -24.33 2.53 12.05
N ALA A 12 -23.03 2.53 11.77
CA ALA A 12 -22.46 2.34 10.44
C ALA A 12 -21.56 1.09 10.33
N GLY A 13 -21.31 0.39 11.44
CA GLY A 13 -20.44 -0.78 11.49
C GLY A 13 -18.95 -0.43 11.49
N TYR A 14 -18.10 -1.46 11.44
CA TYR A 14 -16.65 -1.28 11.35
C TYR A 14 -16.28 -0.52 10.09
N LEU A 15 -15.48 0.55 10.27
CA LEU A 15 -15.01 1.46 9.22
C LEU A 15 -16.11 2.00 8.29
N ARG A 16 -17.36 2.10 8.75
CA ARG A 16 -18.52 2.51 7.93
C ARG A 16 -18.60 1.69 6.64
N ASN A 17 -19.32 0.57 6.67
CA ASN A 17 -19.55 -0.28 5.51
C ASN A 17 -21.03 -0.31 5.11
N HIS A 18 -21.34 -0.60 3.84
CA HIS A 18 -22.72 -0.56 3.31
C HIS A 18 -23.69 -1.50 4.04
N GLN A 19 -23.16 -2.60 4.57
CA GLN A 19 -23.92 -3.64 5.27
C GLN A 19 -24.02 -3.41 6.78
N ARG A 20 -23.32 -2.39 7.31
CA ARG A 20 -23.22 -2.05 8.74
C ARG A 20 -22.71 -3.20 9.61
N LEU A 21 -21.91 -4.09 9.02
CA LEU A 21 -21.29 -5.20 9.73
C LEU A 21 -20.33 -4.68 10.79
N LYS A 22 -20.34 -5.31 11.97
CA LYS A 22 -19.51 -4.96 13.13
C LYS A 22 -18.47 -6.03 13.45
N ASP A 23 -18.82 -7.30 13.20
CA ASP A 23 -17.93 -8.42 13.46
C ASP A 23 -16.74 -8.38 12.47
N PRO A 24 -15.49 -8.37 12.96
CA PRO A 24 -14.32 -8.28 12.10
C PRO A 24 -14.19 -9.43 11.09
N VAL A 25 -14.65 -10.64 11.42
CA VAL A 25 -14.59 -11.79 10.52
C VAL A 25 -15.59 -11.60 9.39
N GLU A 26 -16.84 -11.28 9.71
CA GLU A 26 -17.89 -11.02 8.70
C GLU A 26 -17.51 -9.86 7.76
N VAL A 27 -16.91 -8.81 8.32
CA VAL A 27 -16.41 -7.66 7.55
C VAL A 27 -15.34 -8.10 6.58
N LYS A 28 -14.32 -8.85 7.03
CA LYS A 28 -13.22 -9.26 6.16
C LYS A 28 -13.65 -10.26 5.10
N GLU A 29 -14.55 -11.20 5.42
CA GLU A 29 -15.12 -12.12 4.43
C GLU A 29 -15.92 -11.38 3.35
N SER A 30 -16.79 -10.45 3.74
CA SER A 30 -17.61 -9.66 2.81
C SER A 30 -16.77 -8.71 1.94
N GLU A 31 -15.78 -8.06 2.55
CA GLU A 31 -14.82 -7.19 1.86
C GLU A 31 -13.97 -7.99 0.86
N HIS A 32 -13.47 -9.16 1.27
CA HIS A 32 -12.69 -10.04 0.41
C HIS A 32 -13.49 -10.51 -0.81
N PHE A 33 -14.74 -10.92 -0.60
CA PHE A 33 -15.63 -11.31 -1.70
C PHE A 33 -15.83 -10.18 -2.73
N VAL A 34 -16.09 -8.96 -2.26
CA VAL A 34 -16.20 -7.78 -3.14
C VAL A 34 -14.90 -7.49 -3.88
N PHE A 35 -13.76 -7.63 -3.19
CA PHE A 35 -12.45 -7.47 -3.78
C PHE A 35 -12.24 -8.47 -4.93
N GLU A 36 -12.46 -9.77 -4.71
CA GLU A 36 -12.24 -10.82 -5.70
C GLU A 36 -13.06 -10.60 -6.97
N LEU A 37 -14.33 -10.25 -6.84
CA LEU A 37 -15.22 -9.95 -7.96
C LEU A 37 -14.77 -8.74 -8.79
N SER A 38 -13.95 -7.86 -8.22
CA SER A 38 -13.58 -6.56 -8.79
C SER A 38 -12.16 -6.53 -9.37
N ILE A 39 -11.36 -7.60 -9.19
CA ILE A 39 -9.95 -7.66 -9.65
C ILE A 39 -9.84 -7.41 -11.15
N GLU A 40 -10.66 -8.09 -11.97
CA GLU A 40 -10.58 -7.99 -13.43
C GLU A 40 -10.87 -6.56 -13.93
N GLU A 41 -11.88 -5.89 -13.35
CA GLU A 41 -12.19 -4.50 -13.68
C GLU A 41 -11.04 -3.56 -13.28
N ALA A 42 -10.44 -3.78 -12.11
CA ALA A 42 -9.32 -2.99 -11.62
C ALA A 42 -8.09 -3.10 -12.53
N LEU A 43 -7.72 -4.33 -12.93
CA LEU A 43 -6.62 -4.58 -13.87
C LEU A 43 -6.92 -4.00 -15.25
N SER A 44 -8.15 -4.16 -15.74
CA SER A 44 -8.59 -3.54 -16.99
C SER A 44 -8.58 -2.02 -16.96
N HIS A 45 -8.87 -1.41 -15.81
CA HIS A 45 -8.71 0.03 -15.62
C HIS A 45 -7.24 0.47 -15.73
N LEU A 46 -6.35 -0.23 -15.04
CA LEU A 46 -4.92 0.04 -15.04
C LEU A 46 -4.31 -0.12 -16.45
N ALA A 47 -4.64 -1.21 -17.15
CA ALA A 47 -4.13 -1.48 -18.49
C ALA A 47 -4.49 -0.37 -19.50
N ARG A 48 -5.68 0.22 -19.39
CA ARG A 48 -6.15 1.33 -20.27
C ARG A 48 -5.44 2.66 -20.02
N LYS A 49 -4.81 2.86 -18.86
CA LYS A 49 -4.10 4.12 -18.55
C LYS A 49 -2.71 4.09 -19.15
N ARG A 50 -2.37 4.99 -20.08
CA ARG A 50 -1.00 5.06 -20.64
C ARG A 50 0.07 5.34 -19.58
N ARG A 51 -0.26 6.12 -18.56
CA ARG A 51 0.58 6.39 -17.38
C ARG A 51 -0.34 6.45 -16.15
N PRO A 52 -0.31 5.44 -15.26
CA PRO A 52 -1.03 5.50 -13.99
C PRO A 52 -0.54 6.70 -13.17
N ASP A 53 -1.47 7.45 -12.60
CA ASP A 53 -1.22 8.60 -11.73
C ASP A 53 -1.94 8.37 -10.38
N TYR A 54 -1.80 9.32 -9.44
CA TYR A 54 -2.49 9.24 -8.14
C TYR A 54 -4.00 8.96 -8.29
N LYS A 55 -4.66 9.61 -9.25
CA LYS A 55 -6.11 9.43 -9.50
C LYS A 55 -6.43 8.01 -9.96
N ALA A 56 -5.56 7.38 -10.74
CA ALA A 56 -5.71 5.98 -11.12
C ALA A 56 -5.68 5.06 -9.89
N ILE A 57 -4.79 5.30 -8.92
CA ILE A 57 -4.71 4.49 -7.68
C ILE A 57 -6.00 4.64 -6.85
N LEU A 58 -6.48 5.88 -6.67
CA LEU A 58 -7.77 6.12 -6.01
C LEU A 58 -8.93 5.40 -6.73
N LYS A 59 -8.92 5.42 -8.07
CA LYS A 59 -9.95 4.75 -8.86
C LYS A 59 -9.86 3.22 -8.77
N VAL A 60 -8.65 2.65 -8.71
CA VAL A 60 -8.45 1.21 -8.45
C VAL A 60 -9.05 0.82 -7.11
N HIS A 61 -8.74 1.55 -6.04
CA HIS A 61 -9.35 1.30 -4.74
C HIS A 61 -10.88 1.41 -4.78
N LYS A 62 -11.42 2.40 -5.49
CA LYS A 62 -12.87 2.54 -5.68
C LYS A 62 -13.49 1.34 -6.39
N ILE A 63 -12.81 0.79 -7.40
CA ILE A 63 -13.28 -0.41 -8.11
C ILE A 63 -13.27 -1.59 -7.16
N LEU A 64 -12.13 -1.84 -6.50
CA LEU A 64 -11.92 -3.00 -5.64
C LEU A 64 -12.86 -3.05 -4.43
N PHE A 65 -13.20 -1.90 -3.84
CA PHE A 65 -13.89 -1.85 -2.55
C PHE A 65 -15.20 -1.06 -2.58
N GLY A 66 -15.61 -0.49 -3.71
CA GLY A 66 -16.81 0.36 -3.79
C GLY A 66 -18.11 -0.38 -3.50
N GLY A 67 -18.13 -1.69 -3.72
CA GLY A 67 -19.26 -2.56 -3.35
C GLY A 67 -19.40 -2.79 -1.84
N PHE A 68 -18.38 -2.45 -1.03
CA PHE A 68 -18.39 -2.67 0.42
C PHE A 68 -18.24 -1.37 1.24
N TYR A 69 -17.29 -0.51 0.86
CA TYR A 69 -17.04 0.76 1.53
C TYR A 69 -17.64 1.95 0.75
N PRO A 70 -18.52 2.78 1.36
CA PRO A 70 -19.03 4.00 0.75
C PRO A 70 -17.94 5.06 0.51
N TRP A 71 -16.81 4.97 1.21
CA TRP A 71 -15.67 5.87 1.07
C TRP A 71 -14.61 5.36 0.08
N ALA A 72 -14.82 4.21 -0.58
CA ALA A 72 -13.82 3.63 -1.46
C ALA A 72 -13.33 4.63 -2.55
N GLY A 73 -12.01 4.80 -2.63
CA GLY A 73 -11.35 5.75 -3.52
C GLY A 73 -11.14 7.14 -2.94
N LYS A 74 -11.50 7.35 -1.66
CA LYS A 74 -11.07 8.50 -0.87
C LYS A 74 -9.85 8.09 -0.05
N ASP A 75 -8.82 8.93 -0.05
CA ASP A 75 -7.66 8.72 0.80
C ASP A 75 -7.94 9.18 2.24
N ARG A 76 -7.05 8.81 3.17
CA ARG A 76 -7.16 9.21 4.58
C ARG A 76 -6.87 10.69 4.82
N ASN A 77 -6.29 11.42 3.86
CA ASN A 77 -6.17 12.87 3.96
C ASN A 77 -7.53 13.55 3.80
N GLU A 78 -8.41 12.99 2.97
CA GLU A 78 -9.80 13.42 2.89
C GLU A 78 -10.62 12.95 4.12
N LEU A 79 -10.41 11.72 4.58
CA LEU A 79 -11.28 11.10 5.58
C LEU A 79 -10.90 11.42 7.03
N VAL A 80 -9.61 11.35 7.37
CA VAL A 80 -9.06 11.51 8.72
C VAL A 80 -7.72 12.27 8.71
N PRO A 81 -7.69 13.53 8.25
CA PRO A 81 -6.44 14.29 8.09
C PRO A 81 -5.67 14.53 9.39
N HIS A 82 -6.28 14.27 10.54
CA HIS A 82 -5.72 14.49 11.87
C HIS A 82 -5.09 13.23 12.49
N LEU A 83 -5.13 12.07 11.81
CA LEU A 83 -4.60 10.81 12.33
C LEU A 83 -3.30 10.38 11.65
N ALA A 84 -2.32 10.02 12.47
CA ALA A 84 -1.17 9.23 12.10
C ALA A 84 -1.53 7.74 12.17
N ILE A 85 -0.88 6.94 11.31
CA ILE A 85 -1.09 5.49 11.24
C ILE A 85 0.27 4.80 11.35
N PHE A 86 0.32 3.74 12.15
CA PHE A 86 1.50 2.91 12.36
C PHE A 86 1.13 1.44 12.19
N LYS A 87 2.09 0.64 11.75
CA LYS A 87 2.05 -0.80 11.97
C LYS A 87 2.88 -1.13 13.20
N GLY A 88 2.29 -1.85 14.16
CA GLY A 88 2.77 -1.97 15.54
C GLY A 88 2.37 -0.76 16.39
N ALA A 89 2.61 -0.84 17.70
CA ALA A 89 2.43 0.29 18.60
C ALA A 89 3.43 1.41 18.30
N TYR A 90 3.00 2.67 18.26
CA TYR A 90 3.86 3.80 17.84
C TYR A 90 5.13 4.01 18.70
N ASN A 91 5.15 3.47 19.92
CA ASN A 91 6.26 3.52 20.86
C ASN A 91 7.17 2.26 20.78
N ASP A 92 6.85 1.30 19.92
CA ASP A 92 7.68 0.13 19.65
C ASP A 92 8.79 0.50 18.64
N PRO A 93 10.07 0.21 18.92
CA PRO A 93 11.17 0.43 17.97
C PRO A 93 11.04 -0.40 16.67
N HIS A 94 10.21 -1.43 16.67
CA HIS A 94 9.86 -2.22 15.49
C HIS A 94 8.64 -1.69 14.73
N SER A 95 8.00 -0.62 15.23
CA SER A 95 6.88 -0.01 14.55
C SER A 95 7.29 0.64 13.24
N THR A 96 6.36 0.62 12.30
CA THR A 96 6.51 1.27 11.00
C THR A 96 5.55 2.45 10.94
N ILE A 97 6.10 3.66 10.83
CA ILE A 97 5.32 4.87 10.59
C ILE A 97 4.95 4.96 9.11
N PHE A 98 3.68 5.24 8.81
CA PHE A 98 3.25 5.57 7.46
C PHE A 98 3.25 7.08 7.23
N GLU A 99 3.20 7.50 5.98
CA GLU A 99 3.30 8.91 5.57
C GLU A 99 2.28 9.80 6.31
N ARG A 100 2.57 11.10 6.46
CA ARG A 100 1.55 12.03 6.96
C ARG A 100 0.42 12.19 5.93
N PRO A 101 -0.85 12.33 6.34
CA PRO A 101 -1.97 12.44 5.40
C PRO A 101 -1.75 13.50 4.31
N ASP A 102 -1.24 14.68 4.68
CA ASP A 102 -1.00 15.80 3.79
C ASP A 102 0.09 15.55 2.73
N PHE A 103 0.90 14.50 2.89
CA PHE A 103 1.99 14.14 1.97
C PHE A 103 1.75 12.86 1.17
N ILE A 104 0.62 12.16 1.38
CA ILE A 104 0.28 10.90 0.70
C ILE A 104 0.46 11.02 -0.82
N LYS A 105 -0.16 12.03 -1.43
CA LYS A 105 -0.09 12.23 -2.88
C LYS A 105 1.36 12.40 -3.35
N ARG A 106 2.16 13.18 -2.63
CA ARG A 106 3.57 13.41 -2.98
C ARG A 106 4.39 12.12 -2.88
N SER A 107 4.15 11.33 -1.84
CA SER A 107 4.78 10.02 -1.65
C SER A 107 4.45 9.05 -2.78
N VAL A 108 3.17 8.97 -3.18
CA VAL A 108 2.76 8.17 -4.35
C VAL A 108 3.38 8.68 -5.64
N ASP A 109 3.31 9.99 -5.91
CA ASP A 109 3.88 10.57 -7.13
C ASP A 109 5.39 10.29 -7.22
N TYR A 110 6.09 10.30 -6.08
CA TYR A 110 7.50 9.93 -6.02
C TYR A 110 7.73 8.45 -6.34
N ALA A 111 6.92 7.53 -5.80
CA ALA A 111 7.01 6.11 -6.17
C ALA A 111 6.78 5.88 -7.67
N LEU A 112 5.80 6.58 -8.26
CA LEU A 112 5.53 6.52 -9.70
C LEU A 112 6.69 7.11 -10.53
N LYS A 113 7.38 8.14 -10.02
CA LYS A 113 8.60 8.68 -10.63
C LYS A 113 9.74 7.65 -10.61
N LEU A 114 9.95 6.97 -9.47
CA LEU A 114 10.94 5.88 -9.37
C LEU A 114 10.66 4.77 -10.38
N ALA A 115 9.39 4.34 -10.50
CA ALA A 115 8.98 3.31 -11.45
C ALA A 115 9.11 3.72 -12.94
N ALA A 116 9.19 5.03 -13.23
CA ALA A 116 9.33 5.52 -14.61
C ALA A 116 10.72 5.25 -15.20
N ASP A 117 11.76 5.20 -14.37
CA ASP A 117 13.07 4.67 -14.76
C ASP A 117 13.03 3.14 -14.74
N LYS A 118 12.64 2.56 -15.88
CA LYS A 118 12.42 1.12 -16.01
C LYS A 118 13.66 0.30 -15.68
N LYS A 119 14.86 0.80 -15.98
CA LYS A 119 16.11 0.08 -15.72
C LYS A 119 16.39 0.05 -14.23
N LYS A 120 16.35 1.21 -13.58
CA LYS A 120 16.54 1.29 -12.13
C LYS A 120 15.44 0.52 -11.38
N PHE A 121 14.20 0.59 -11.85
CA PHE A 121 13.09 -0.12 -11.23
C PHE A 121 13.23 -1.65 -11.33
N GLN A 122 13.70 -2.20 -12.45
CA GLN A 122 14.01 -3.62 -12.56
C GLN A 122 15.13 -4.04 -11.58
N GLU A 123 16.14 -3.19 -11.40
CA GLU A 123 17.25 -3.44 -10.48
C GLU A 123 16.84 -3.29 -9.00
N ARG A 124 15.87 -2.40 -8.71
CA ARG A 124 15.42 -2.02 -7.38
C ARG A 124 13.89 -1.96 -7.25
N PRO A 125 13.19 -3.12 -7.37
CA PRO A 125 11.74 -3.17 -7.30
C PRO A 125 11.18 -2.88 -5.90
N GLY A 126 11.95 -3.18 -4.86
CA GLY A 126 11.63 -2.93 -3.47
C GLY A 126 11.60 -1.44 -3.11
N GLU A 127 12.47 -0.60 -3.69
CA GLU A 127 12.40 0.86 -3.49
C GLU A 127 11.03 1.42 -3.89
N VAL A 128 10.48 0.96 -5.03
CA VAL A 128 9.16 1.41 -5.51
C VAL A 128 8.04 0.86 -4.64
N MET A 129 8.06 -0.44 -4.30
CA MET A 129 7.01 -1.03 -3.47
C MET A 129 7.02 -0.48 -2.05
N GLY A 130 8.20 -0.28 -1.47
CA GLY A 130 8.41 0.33 -0.16
C GLY A 130 7.85 1.76 -0.12
N GLN A 131 8.15 2.57 -1.14
CA GLN A 131 7.61 3.93 -1.24
C GLN A 131 6.07 3.94 -1.40
N LEU A 132 5.51 3.05 -2.23
CA LEU A 132 4.05 2.92 -2.36
C LEU A 132 3.41 2.52 -1.02
N ALA A 133 3.96 1.51 -0.35
CA ALA A 133 3.44 1.01 0.92
C ALA A 133 3.57 2.04 2.05
N PHE A 134 4.67 2.80 2.09
CA PHE A 134 4.87 3.92 3.02
C PHE A 134 3.79 5.00 2.85
N ALA A 135 3.39 5.31 1.62
CA ALA A 135 2.33 6.29 1.37
C ALA A 135 1.01 5.92 2.08
N HIS A 136 0.69 4.62 2.13
CA HIS A 136 -0.47 4.05 2.83
C HIS A 136 -1.75 4.90 2.70
N PRO A 137 -2.24 5.12 1.46
CA PRO A 137 -3.23 6.16 1.18
C PRO A 137 -4.61 5.95 1.80
N PHE A 138 -5.04 4.73 2.08
CA PHE A 138 -6.42 4.40 2.45
C PHE A 138 -6.55 3.99 3.93
N LEU A 139 -7.79 3.91 4.44
CA LEU A 139 -8.06 3.38 5.79
C LEU A 139 -7.94 1.85 5.87
N ASP A 140 -8.26 1.16 4.78
CA ASP A 140 -8.09 -0.28 4.61
C ASP A 140 -7.86 -0.56 3.10
N GLY A 141 -7.48 -1.78 2.73
CA GLY A 141 -7.32 -2.17 1.33
C GLY A 141 -6.01 -1.70 0.68
N ASN A 142 -5.07 -1.16 1.46
CA ASN A 142 -3.77 -0.65 0.99
C ASN A 142 -2.95 -1.74 0.31
N GLY A 143 -2.68 -2.86 0.99
CA GLY A 143 -1.86 -3.95 0.45
C GLY A 143 -2.38 -4.46 -0.89
N ARG A 144 -3.69 -4.78 -0.97
CA ARG A 144 -4.36 -5.26 -2.19
C ARG A 144 -4.33 -4.25 -3.32
N THR A 145 -4.68 -2.99 -3.05
CA THR A 145 -4.70 -1.94 -4.07
C THR A 145 -3.30 -1.68 -4.63
N LEU A 146 -2.32 -1.47 -3.74
CA LEU A 146 -0.97 -1.09 -4.11
C LEU A 146 -0.22 -2.23 -4.80
N LEU A 147 -0.52 -3.48 -4.44
CA LEU A 147 0.04 -4.65 -5.12
C LEU A 147 -0.43 -4.76 -6.57
N LEU A 148 -1.72 -4.54 -6.87
CA LEU A 148 -2.18 -4.54 -8.27
C LEU A 148 -1.57 -3.39 -9.08
N VAL A 149 -1.44 -2.21 -8.47
CA VAL A 149 -0.73 -1.09 -9.09
C VAL A 149 0.73 -1.45 -9.36
N PHE A 150 1.42 -2.02 -8.37
CA PHE A 150 2.81 -2.44 -8.50
C PHE A 150 3.01 -3.49 -9.59
N MET A 151 2.15 -4.50 -9.66
CA MET A 151 2.16 -5.52 -10.72
C MET A 151 2.04 -4.91 -12.12
N GLU A 152 1.13 -3.93 -12.30
CA GLU A 152 1.01 -3.20 -13.56
C GLU A 152 2.27 -2.37 -13.88
N LEU A 153 2.89 -1.73 -12.89
CA LEU A 153 4.14 -1.01 -13.08
C LEU A 153 5.26 -1.96 -13.52
N CYS A 154 5.44 -3.10 -12.85
CA CYS A 154 6.42 -4.13 -13.21
C CYS A 154 6.21 -4.61 -14.65
N TYR A 155 4.97 -4.93 -15.03
CA TYR A 155 4.65 -5.37 -16.38
C TYR A 155 5.04 -4.34 -17.45
N ARG A 156 4.79 -3.04 -17.21
CA ARG A 156 5.21 -1.95 -18.12
C ARG A 156 6.73 -1.80 -18.20
N ALA A 157 7.41 -2.17 -17.13
CA ALA A 157 8.86 -2.29 -17.06
C ALA A 157 9.36 -3.66 -17.55
N ARG A 158 8.51 -4.54 -18.10
CA ARG A 158 8.87 -5.84 -18.71
C ARG A 158 9.40 -6.90 -17.72
N PHE A 159 8.99 -6.84 -16.46
CA PHE A 159 9.27 -7.87 -15.48
C PHE A 159 8.06 -8.13 -14.57
N ALA A 160 8.13 -9.19 -13.78
CA ALA A 160 7.18 -9.50 -12.72
C ALA A 160 7.89 -10.06 -11.49
N ILE A 161 7.19 -10.07 -10.35
CA ILE A 161 7.59 -10.83 -9.17
C ILE A 161 6.77 -12.11 -9.16
N ASN A 162 7.44 -13.26 -9.02
CA ASN A 162 6.78 -14.55 -8.86
C ASN A 162 6.28 -14.70 -7.41
N TRP A 163 5.13 -14.09 -7.14
CA TRP A 163 4.52 -14.04 -5.81
C TRP A 163 4.18 -15.42 -5.24
N SER A 164 3.90 -16.43 -6.06
CA SER A 164 3.61 -17.79 -5.58
C SER A 164 4.82 -18.48 -4.95
N ARG A 165 6.03 -17.95 -5.18
CA ARG A 165 7.28 -18.42 -4.57
C ARG A 165 7.72 -17.58 -3.36
N THR A 166 7.02 -16.50 -3.07
CA THR A 166 7.27 -15.66 -1.90
C THR A 166 6.65 -16.28 -0.65
N ASN A 167 7.14 -15.85 0.51
CA ASN A 167 6.53 -16.12 1.81
C ASN A 167 5.98 -14.80 2.37
N LYS A 168 4.73 -14.80 2.82
CA LYS A 168 4.03 -13.60 3.29
C LYS A 168 4.80 -12.91 4.42
N ASP A 169 5.20 -13.66 5.45
CA ASP A 169 5.82 -13.09 6.65
C ASP A 169 7.20 -12.52 6.33
N ASP A 170 7.98 -13.22 5.50
CA ASP A 170 9.29 -12.73 5.05
C ASP A 170 9.15 -11.45 4.22
N TYR A 171 8.16 -11.40 3.32
CA TYR A 171 7.87 -10.21 2.53
C TYR A 171 7.45 -9.03 3.42
N LEU A 172 6.52 -9.25 4.35
CA LEU A 172 6.04 -8.20 5.25
C LEU A 172 7.14 -7.70 6.19
N ARG A 173 8.06 -8.56 6.63
CA ARG A 173 9.25 -8.16 7.39
C ARG A 173 10.18 -7.30 6.53
N ALA A 174 10.55 -7.76 5.34
CA ALA A 174 11.41 -7.00 4.43
C ALA A 174 10.79 -5.65 4.03
N LEU A 175 9.47 -5.60 3.84
CA LEU A 175 8.73 -4.37 3.55
C LEU A 175 8.76 -3.40 4.75
N SER A 176 8.59 -3.92 5.97
CA SER A 176 8.66 -3.10 7.20
C SER A 176 10.07 -2.56 7.41
N ASP A 177 11.10 -3.35 7.13
CA ASP A 177 12.50 -2.91 7.15
C ASP A 177 12.77 -1.83 6.10
N GLU A 178 12.27 -2.00 4.87
CA GLU A 178 12.40 -0.99 3.81
C GLU A 178 11.70 0.32 4.17
N ILE A 179 10.51 0.27 4.80
CA ILE A 179 9.84 1.51 5.21
C ILE A 179 10.59 2.19 6.36
N ARG A 180 11.10 1.43 7.34
CA ARG A 180 11.86 1.99 8.47
C ARG A 180 13.24 2.54 8.05
N ALA A 181 13.87 1.91 7.08
CA ALA A 181 15.20 2.23 6.58
C ALA A 181 15.20 2.31 5.03
N PRO A 182 14.58 3.36 4.46
CA PRO A 182 14.34 3.47 3.02
C PRO A 182 15.63 3.55 2.21
N PHE A 183 15.62 2.96 1.02
CA PHE A 183 16.73 2.93 0.06
C PHE A 183 17.98 2.15 0.51
N GLN A 184 17.86 1.33 1.56
CA GLN A 184 18.92 0.41 1.98
C GLN A 184 18.85 -0.97 1.30
N GLY A 185 17.82 -1.19 0.47
CA GLY A 185 17.68 -2.39 -0.35
C GLY A 185 17.16 -3.61 0.42
N HIS A 186 16.50 -3.40 1.57
CA HIS A 186 15.93 -4.48 2.38
C HIS A 186 14.92 -5.29 1.56
N LEU A 187 13.98 -4.60 0.92
CA LEU A 187 12.97 -5.26 0.11
C LEU A 187 13.51 -5.68 -1.27
N ASP A 188 14.49 -4.95 -1.82
CA ASP A 188 15.16 -5.34 -3.07
C ASP A 188 15.83 -6.71 -2.93
N ASN A 189 16.61 -6.90 -1.87
CA ASN A 189 17.31 -8.14 -1.59
C ASN A 189 16.35 -9.32 -1.45
N TYR A 190 15.18 -9.08 -0.85
CA TYR A 190 14.12 -10.08 -0.73
C TYR A 190 13.46 -10.40 -2.08
N LEU A 191 13.12 -9.39 -2.89
CA LEU A 191 12.34 -9.59 -4.12
C LEU A 191 13.17 -10.11 -5.30
N LYS A 192 14.47 -9.79 -5.34
CA LYS A 192 15.37 -10.11 -6.47
C LYS A 192 15.38 -11.59 -6.89
N PRO A 193 15.39 -12.59 -5.99
CA PRO A 193 15.30 -14.00 -6.35
C PRO A 193 13.99 -14.42 -7.03
N PHE A 194 12.94 -13.59 -6.92
CA PHE A 194 11.61 -13.85 -7.46
C PHE A 194 11.30 -13.03 -8.72
N VAL A 195 12.23 -12.17 -9.17
CA VAL A 195 12.08 -11.42 -10.42
C VAL A 195 12.09 -12.39 -11.60
N THR A 196 11.08 -12.29 -12.46
CA THR A 196 10.95 -13.07 -13.69
C THR A 196 10.59 -12.17 -14.87
N ALA A 197 10.86 -12.63 -16.09
CA ALA A 197 10.33 -11.98 -17.27
C ALA A 197 8.81 -12.19 -17.34
N ILE A 198 8.08 -11.20 -17.83
CA ILE A 198 6.65 -11.31 -18.11
C ILE A 198 6.37 -10.81 -19.52
N THR A 199 5.51 -11.54 -20.23
CA THR A 199 5.18 -11.21 -21.63
C THR A 199 3.69 -10.90 -21.82
N SER A 200 2.79 -11.53 -21.04
CA SER A 200 1.35 -11.28 -21.09
C SER A 200 0.74 -10.97 -19.72
N ARG A 201 -0.40 -10.27 -19.73
CA ARG A 201 -1.27 -10.11 -18.54
C ARG A 201 -2.11 -11.35 -18.25
N ASP A 202 -2.19 -12.29 -19.19
CA ASP A 202 -2.97 -13.52 -19.04
C ASP A 202 -2.45 -14.41 -17.91
N GLU A 203 -1.22 -14.19 -17.46
CA GLU A 203 -0.58 -14.89 -16.35
C GLU A 203 -0.98 -14.32 -14.96
N TRP A 204 -1.65 -13.16 -14.92
CA TRP A 204 -1.99 -12.46 -13.67
C TRP A 204 -3.05 -13.12 -12.81
N PRO A 205 -4.17 -13.66 -13.33
CA PRO A 205 -5.18 -14.29 -12.50
C PRO A 205 -4.61 -15.44 -11.64
N GLN A 206 -3.76 -16.29 -12.22
CA GLN A 206 -3.09 -17.37 -11.49
C GLN A 206 -2.07 -16.83 -10.47
N MET A 207 -1.33 -15.77 -10.82
CA MET A 207 -0.42 -15.14 -9.87
C MET A 207 -1.16 -14.56 -8.68
N ILE A 208 -2.26 -13.81 -8.90
CA ILE A 208 -3.04 -13.13 -7.85
C ILE A 208 -3.73 -14.16 -6.94
N GLY A 209 -4.36 -15.19 -7.51
CA GLY A 209 -4.97 -16.28 -6.73
C GLY A 209 -3.95 -17.12 -5.96
N GLY A 210 -2.67 -17.08 -6.34
CA GLY A 210 -1.57 -17.77 -5.65
C GLY A 210 -0.86 -16.93 -4.57
N ILE A 211 -1.20 -15.64 -4.41
CA ILE A 211 -0.55 -14.78 -3.41
C ILE A 211 -1.11 -15.09 -2.03
N ARG A 212 -0.32 -15.79 -1.22
CA ARG A 212 -0.70 -16.11 0.16
C ARG A 212 -0.93 -14.84 0.97
N GLY A 213 -2.13 -14.71 1.54
CA GLY A 213 -2.51 -13.61 2.42
C GLY A 213 -3.00 -12.33 1.75
N LEU A 214 -3.39 -12.42 0.48
CA LEU A 214 -4.11 -11.36 -0.24
C LEU A 214 -5.62 -11.36 0.11
N ASP A 215 -6.06 -12.31 0.93
CA ASP A 215 -7.41 -12.41 1.48
C ASP A 215 -7.78 -11.24 2.40
N GLY A 216 -6.78 -10.60 3.02
CA GLY A 216 -6.99 -9.51 3.98
C GLY A 216 -7.55 -9.99 5.32
N LEU A 217 -7.54 -11.30 5.58
CA LEU A 217 -8.08 -11.92 6.80
C LEU A 217 -7.11 -11.87 7.99
N ASP A 218 -5.84 -11.54 7.74
CA ASP A 218 -4.85 -11.42 8.80
C ASP A 218 -5.02 -10.13 9.58
N LYS A 219 -4.80 -10.22 10.90
CA LYS A 219 -4.76 -9.05 11.78
C LYS A 219 -3.55 -8.20 11.42
N GLU A 220 -3.80 -7.07 10.75
CA GLU A 220 -2.83 -6.00 10.72
C GLU A 220 -2.86 -5.30 12.08
N ASP A 221 -1.76 -5.38 12.82
CA ASP A 221 -1.58 -4.66 14.08
C ASP A 221 -1.39 -3.16 13.79
N ILE A 222 -2.45 -2.49 13.35
CA ILE A 222 -2.43 -1.07 13.00
C ILE A 222 -2.83 -0.25 14.23
N THR A 223 -1.99 0.72 14.57
CA THR A 223 -2.30 1.71 15.62
C THR A 223 -2.42 3.11 15.04
N TYR A 224 -3.17 3.94 15.75
CA TYR A 224 -3.58 5.26 15.27
C TYR A 224 -3.36 6.27 16.39
N GLU A 225 -2.80 7.42 16.05
CA GLU A 225 -2.53 8.47 17.02
C GLU A 225 -2.86 9.84 16.43
N SER A 226 -3.17 10.80 17.30
CA SER A 226 -3.37 12.19 16.86
C SER A 226 -2.08 12.79 16.31
N LEU A 227 -2.16 13.51 15.20
CA LEU A 227 -1.03 14.30 14.67
C LEU A 227 -0.67 15.50 15.56
N ASP A 228 -1.54 15.87 16.51
CA ASP A 228 -1.25 16.88 17.52
C ASP A 228 -0.39 16.32 18.67
N ASN A 229 -0.21 14.99 18.74
CA ASN A 229 0.67 14.37 19.73
C ASN A 229 2.14 14.79 19.46
N PRO A 230 2.81 15.46 20.44
CA PRO A 230 4.19 15.92 20.26
C PRO A 230 5.19 14.79 19.96
N GLU A 231 4.97 13.59 20.50
CA GLU A 231 5.82 12.41 20.23
C GLU A 231 5.70 11.98 18.77
N VAL A 232 4.48 11.92 18.25
CA VAL A 232 4.20 11.61 16.82
C VAL A 232 4.81 12.67 15.91
N GLN A 233 4.69 13.94 16.26
CA GLN A 233 5.33 15.03 15.50
C GLN A 233 6.86 14.89 15.48
N GLN A 234 7.46 14.49 16.60
CA GLN A 234 8.90 14.25 16.68
C GLN A 234 9.32 13.02 15.85
N LEU A 235 8.54 11.94 15.87
CA LEU A 235 8.79 10.75 15.04
C LEU A 235 8.81 11.11 13.55
N TYR A 236 7.82 11.88 13.07
CA TYR A 236 7.81 12.34 11.68
C TYR A 236 9.01 13.23 11.33
N LYS A 237 9.47 14.10 12.24
CA LYS A 237 10.67 14.93 12.03
C LYS A 237 11.92 14.06 11.91
N THR A 238 12.10 13.10 12.82
CA THR A 238 13.24 12.17 12.82
C THR A 238 13.26 11.33 11.54
N TYR A 239 12.12 10.76 11.15
CA TYR A 239 12.00 9.96 9.93
C TYR A 239 12.36 10.77 8.68
N ARG A 240 11.91 12.03 8.59
CA ARG A 240 12.25 12.92 7.46
C ARG A 240 13.71 13.32 7.41
N ALA A 241 14.36 13.50 8.57
CA ALA A 241 15.79 13.78 8.61
C ALA A 241 16.60 12.60 8.03
N GLN A 242 16.23 11.36 8.38
CA GLN A 242 16.86 10.15 7.83
C GLN A 242 16.74 10.06 6.30
N LEU A 243 15.62 10.53 5.73
CA LEU A 243 15.43 10.59 4.27
C LEU A 243 16.31 11.63 3.57
N GLN A 244 16.69 12.71 4.25
CA GLN A 244 17.56 13.76 3.69
C GLN A 244 19.03 13.34 3.66
N ASP A 245 19.43 12.46 4.58
CA ASP A 245 20.78 11.88 4.65
C ASP A 245 20.93 10.63 3.76
N ALA A 246 19.84 10.14 3.15
CA ALA A 246 19.89 9.04 2.18
C ALA A 246 20.63 9.49 0.90
N PRO A 247 21.45 8.62 0.28
CA PRO A 247 22.27 9.00 -0.86
C PRO A 247 21.41 9.61 -1.98
N ALA A 248 21.80 10.80 -2.43
CA ALA A 248 21.12 11.49 -3.51
C ALA A 248 20.94 10.55 -4.71
N VAL A 249 19.72 10.46 -5.24
CA VAL A 249 19.46 9.81 -6.52
C VAL A 249 20.31 10.54 -7.56
N PRO A 250 21.28 9.89 -8.23
CA PRO A 250 22.06 10.55 -9.26
C PRO A 250 21.11 10.96 -10.39
N GLY A 251 21.05 12.27 -10.69
CA GLY A 251 20.28 12.80 -11.84
C GLY A 251 18.99 13.56 -11.50
N ALA A 252 18.92 14.23 -10.35
CA ALA A 252 17.84 15.19 -10.05
C ALA A 252 18.37 16.63 -10.00
N ASP A 253 19.14 17.04 -11.00
CA ASP A 253 19.30 18.44 -11.39
C ASP A 253 19.06 18.54 -12.90
N ASP A 254 18.01 19.29 -13.24
CA ASP A 254 17.65 20.01 -14.49
C ASP A 254 16.13 19.96 -14.77
#